data_AF-A0A6V8MV37-F1
#
_entry.id   AF-A0A6V8MV37-F1
#
_cell.length_a   1.000
_cell.length_b   1.000
_cell.length_c   1.000
_cell.angle_alpha   90.00
_cell.angle_beta   90.00
_cell.angle_gamma   90.00
#
_symmetry.space_group_name_H-M   'P 1'
#
loop_
_entity.id
_entity.type
_entity.pdbx_description
1 polymer ?
#
loop_
_entity_poly.entity_id
_entity_poly.type
_entity_poly.pdbx_seq_one_letter_code
_entity_poly.pdbx_strand_id
1 'polypeptide(L)'
;MMKKLNEIKAEVTLLAKLIGASTNDLPTYGRTRDFGYPHIEVNELGYHYVVVERGQELERKTTNDYDELLYWIFEDATHNLAFAYELKSRIEDQDCRRIAFPKQIELMTRISSKMAARLREEIAEVLRRAPYDDEPTKAVNRMRRDKGI
;
A
#
# COMPACT_ATOMS: atom_id res chain seq x y z
N MET A 1 -11.35 -11.58 22.66
CA MET A 1 -11.69 -10.18 22.97
C MET A 1 -11.02 -9.31 21.91
N MET A 2 -11.73 -8.35 21.34
CA MET A 2 -11.15 -7.46 20.32
C MET A 2 -10.13 -6.49 20.92
N LYS A 3 -9.08 -6.19 20.16
CA LYS A 3 -8.08 -5.19 20.54
C LYS A 3 -8.68 -3.79 20.50
N LYS A 4 -8.36 -2.98 21.49
CA LYS A 4 -8.70 -1.55 21.53
C LYS A 4 -7.78 -0.77 20.60
N LEU A 5 -8.23 0.40 20.13
CA LEU A 5 -7.46 1.26 19.22
C LEU A 5 -6.01 1.54 19.69
N ASN A 6 -5.79 1.74 20.98
CA ASN A 6 -4.43 1.97 21.52
C ASN A 6 -3.52 0.74 21.40
N GLU A 7 -4.07 -0.47 21.55
CA GLU A 7 -3.33 -1.73 21.40
C GLU A 7 -2.97 -1.94 19.93
N ILE A 8 -3.93 -1.71 19.03
CA ILE A 8 -3.72 -1.78 17.58
C ILE A 8 -2.63 -0.78 17.16
N LYS A 9 -2.74 0.48 17.61
CA LYS A 9 -1.77 1.53 17.31
C LYS A 9 -0.36 1.16 17.78
N ALA A 10 -0.23 0.62 18.99
CA ALA A 10 1.06 0.22 19.53
C ALA A 10 1.71 -0.88 18.69
N GLU A 11 0.93 -1.91 18.31
CA GLU A 11 1.40 -3.03 17.51
C GLU A 11 1.76 -2.63 16.08
N VAL A 12 0.90 -1.87 15.41
CA VAL A 12 1.18 -1.31 14.07
C VAL A 12 2.43 -0.42 14.11
N THR A 13 2.62 0.39 15.16
CA THR A 13 3.82 1.22 15.30
C THR A 13 5.09 0.39 15.45
N LEU A 14 5.04 -0.77 16.11
CA LEU A 14 6.20 -1.67 16.23
C LEU A 14 6.53 -2.31 14.89
N LEU A 15 5.54 -2.83 14.18
CA LEU A 15 5.72 -3.44 12.86
C LEU A 15 6.19 -2.42 11.81
N ALA A 16 5.67 -1.20 11.84
CA ALA A 16 6.06 -0.10 10.97
C ALA A 16 7.58 0.21 11.02
N LYS A 17 8.21 0.04 12.19
CA LYS A 17 9.67 0.25 12.34
C LYS A 17 10.48 -0.74 11.51
N LEU A 18 9.98 -1.96 11.28
CA LEU A 18 10.68 -3.01 10.50
C LEU A 18 10.83 -2.62 9.03
N ILE A 19 9.94 -1.77 8.54
CA ILE A 19 9.88 -1.31 7.14
C ILE A 19 10.28 0.17 6.98
N GLY A 20 10.62 0.86 8.07
CA GLY A 20 10.98 2.27 8.05
C GLY A 20 9.81 3.21 7.76
N ALA A 21 8.57 2.77 7.99
CA ALA A 21 7.37 3.59 7.81
C ALA A 21 7.29 4.69 8.87
N SER A 22 6.91 5.89 8.44
CA SER A 22 6.60 7.01 9.32
C SER A 22 5.13 6.97 9.75
N THR A 23 4.74 7.84 10.68
CA THR A 23 3.33 7.96 11.08
C THR A 23 2.41 8.45 9.96
N ASN A 24 2.96 9.09 8.93
CA ASN A 24 2.19 9.55 7.76
C ASN A 24 1.97 8.46 6.71
N ASP A 25 2.62 7.30 6.87
CA ASP A 25 2.43 6.12 6.01
C ASP A 25 1.41 5.15 6.64
N LEU A 26 0.82 5.50 7.79
CA LEU A 26 -0.04 4.64 8.60
C LEU A 26 -1.41 5.30 8.83
N PRO A 27 -2.51 4.53 8.96
CA PRO A 27 -3.82 5.11 9.22
C PRO A 27 -3.87 5.89 10.54
N THR A 28 -4.82 6.83 10.64
CA THR A 28 -5.20 7.40 11.94
C THR A 28 -6.10 6.42 12.71
N TYR A 29 -6.39 6.72 13.97
CA TYR A 29 -7.15 5.81 14.86
C TYR A 29 -8.31 6.57 15.48
N GLY A 30 -9.53 6.08 15.28
CA GLY A 30 -10.78 6.60 15.83
C GLY A 30 -11.31 7.88 15.19
N ARG A 31 -10.55 8.52 14.29
CA ARG A 31 -10.96 9.75 13.61
C ARG A 31 -10.32 9.85 12.23
N THR A 32 -11.12 10.28 11.26
CA THR A 32 -10.64 10.59 9.91
C THR A 32 -9.78 11.87 9.88
N ARG A 33 -8.76 11.87 9.00
CA ARG A 33 -8.04 13.08 8.56
C ARG A 33 -8.60 13.66 7.26
N ASP A 34 -9.59 12.99 6.66
CA ASP A 34 -10.09 13.26 5.31
C ASP A 34 -8.98 13.09 4.25
N PHE A 35 -9.20 13.59 3.02
CA PHE A 35 -8.27 13.57 1.88
C PHE A 35 -7.89 12.16 1.41
N GLY A 36 -8.83 11.21 1.50
CA GLY A 36 -8.58 9.82 1.15
C GLY A 36 -7.63 9.12 2.12
N TYR A 37 -7.35 9.72 3.28
CA TYR A 37 -6.46 9.11 4.27
C TYR A 37 -7.23 8.11 5.14
N PRO A 38 -6.72 6.87 5.29
CA PRO A 38 -7.42 5.83 6.02
C PRO A 38 -7.42 6.09 7.53
N HIS A 39 -8.48 5.65 8.20
CA HIS A 39 -8.54 5.56 9.65
C HIS A 39 -9.13 4.24 10.13
N ILE A 40 -8.72 3.82 11.32
CA ILE A 40 -9.19 2.59 11.96
C ILE A 40 -10.29 2.90 12.98
N GLU A 41 -11.40 2.17 12.90
CA GLU A 41 -12.46 2.16 13.91
C GLU A 41 -12.60 0.76 14.50
N VAL A 42 -13.13 0.68 15.72
CA VAL A 42 -13.42 -0.58 16.40
C VAL A 42 -14.78 -0.46 17.09
N ASN A 43 -15.69 -1.39 16.82
CA ASN A 43 -16.97 -1.52 17.52
C ASN A 43 -17.36 -3.00 17.64
N GLU A 44 -18.60 -3.28 18.05
CA GLU A 44 -19.12 -4.65 18.26
C GLU A 44 -19.14 -5.52 16.99
N LEU A 45 -19.14 -4.91 15.80
CA LEU A 45 -19.16 -5.63 14.52
C LEU A 45 -17.77 -6.07 14.06
N GLY A 46 -16.71 -5.45 14.56
CA GLY A 46 -15.35 -5.77 14.15
C GLY A 46 -14.41 -4.57 14.05
N TYR A 47 -13.28 -4.83 13.41
CA TYR A 47 -12.33 -3.82 13.00
C TYR A 47 -12.77 -3.23 11.67
N HIS A 48 -12.66 -1.91 11.53
CA HIS A 48 -12.99 -1.21 10.30
C HIS A 48 -11.79 -0.44 9.79
N TYR A 49 -11.50 -0.63 8.50
CA TYR A 49 -10.60 0.21 7.72
C TYR A 49 -11.47 1.13 6.86
N VAL A 50 -11.41 2.43 7.12
CA VAL A 50 -12.33 3.41 6.54
C VAL A 50 -11.55 4.49 5.82
N VAL A 51 -11.98 4.83 4.60
CA VAL A 51 -11.41 5.90 3.79
C VAL A 51 -12.47 6.97 3.56
N VAL A 52 -12.12 8.22 3.86
CA VAL A 52 -13.01 9.38 3.70
C VAL A 52 -12.35 10.43 2.83
N GLU A 53 -13.08 10.94 1.85
CA GLU A 53 -12.65 12.07 1.02
C GLU A 53 -13.77 13.10 0.87
N ARG A 54 -13.46 14.37 1.12
CA ARG A 54 -14.38 15.53 1.07
C ARG A 54 -15.62 15.29 1.94
N GLY A 55 -15.42 14.74 3.13
CA GLY A 55 -16.47 14.40 4.08
C GLY A 55 -17.34 13.20 3.69
N GLN A 56 -17.04 12.48 2.61
CA GLN A 56 -17.77 11.30 2.17
C GLN A 56 -16.95 10.03 2.40
N GLU A 57 -17.57 9.00 2.98
CA GLU A 57 -16.96 7.67 3.08
C GLU A 57 -16.87 7.06 1.67
N LEU A 58 -15.65 6.85 1.20
CA LEU A 58 -15.37 6.21 -0.09
C LEU A 58 -15.30 4.69 0.04
N GLU A 59 -14.78 4.21 1.17
CA GLU A 59 -14.58 2.78 1.41
C GLU A 59 -14.70 2.46 2.90
N ARG A 60 -15.31 1.29 3.17
CA ARG A 60 -15.28 0.64 4.48
C ARG A 60 -15.10 -0.86 4.30
N LYS A 61 -13.99 -1.36 4.83
CA LYS A 61 -13.71 -2.79 4.96
C LYS A 61 -13.90 -3.18 6.41
N THR A 62 -14.63 -4.27 6.67
CA THR A 62 -14.94 -4.73 8.03
C THR A 62 -14.52 -6.18 8.20
N THR A 63 -13.84 -6.50 9.31
CA THR A 63 -13.39 -7.86 9.62
C THR A 63 -13.36 -8.10 11.13
N ASN A 64 -13.56 -9.36 11.54
CA ASN A 64 -13.30 -9.82 12.91
C ASN A 64 -11.90 -10.44 13.06
N ASP A 65 -11.19 -10.66 11.95
CA ASP A 65 -9.83 -11.18 11.94
C ASP A 65 -8.83 -10.02 12.05
N TYR A 66 -7.99 -10.06 13.09
CA TYR A 66 -6.97 -9.04 13.30
C TYR A 66 -5.82 -9.14 12.30
N ASP A 67 -5.46 -10.35 11.83
CA ASP A 67 -4.47 -10.53 10.78
C ASP A 67 -4.95 -9.86 9.48
N GLU A 68 -6.25 -9.93 9.19
CA GLU A 68 -6.84 -9.29 8.01
C GLU A 68 -6.78 -7.76 8.10
N LEU A 69 -7.06 -7.19 9.28
CA LEU A 69 -6.87 -5.75 9.50
C LEU A 69 -5.42 -5.34 9.28
N LEU A 70 -4.48 -6.07 9.87
CA LEU A 70 -3.04 -5.82 9.70
C LEU A 70 -2.63 -5.92 8.23
N TYR A 71 -3.20 -6.88 7.49
CA TYR A 71 -2.96 -7.00 6.06
C TYR A 71 -3.35 -5.73 5.31
N TRP A 72 -4.56 -5.20 5.51
CA TRP A 72 -5.01 -3.97 4.83
C TRP A 72 -4.14 -2.76 5.18
N ILE A 73 -3.79 -2.60 6.46
CA ILE A 73 -2.94 -1.49 6.91
C ILE A 73 -1.57 -1.54 6.22
N PHE A 74 -0.94 -2.72 6.20
CA PHE A 74 0.41 -2.84 5.68
C PHE A 74 0.47 -3.03 4.17
N GLU A 75 -0.60 -3.49 3.52
CA GLU A 75 -0.70 -3.48 2.06
C GLU A 75 -0.60 -2.03 1.56
N ASP A 76 -1.42 -1.11 2.10
CA ASP A 76 -1.41 0.31 1.73
C ASP A 76 -0.09 0.99 2.12
N ALA A 77 0.37 0.81 3.37
CA ALA A 77 1.63 1.41 3.83
C ALA A 77 2.83 0.96 2.98
N THR A 78 2.95 -0.34 2.69
CA THR A 78 4.06 -0.85 1.87
C THR A 78 3.92 -0.45 0.42
N HIS A 79 2.70 -0.32 -0.12
CA HIS A 79 2.47 0.21 -1.47
C HIS A 79 3.06 1.62 -1.59
N ASN A 80 2.66 2.54 -0.71
CA ASN A 80 3.11 3.93 -0.74
C ASN A 80 4.64 4.03 -0.62
N LEU A 81 5.25 3.28 0.30
CA LEU A 81 6.70 3.25 0.46
C LEU A 81 7.42 2.67 -0.77
N ALA A 82 6.88 1.62 -1.37
CA ALA A 82 7.47 0.98 -2.54
C ALA A 82 7.44 1.88 -3.78
N PHE A 83 6.34 2.60 -4.01
CA PHE A 83 6.24 3.56 -5.10
C PHE A 83 7.05 4.83 -4.84
N ALA A 84 7.17 5.28 -3.59
CA ALA A 84 8.10 6.36 -3.24
C ALA A 84 9.57 5.96 -3.47
N TYR A 85 9.92 4.70 -3.22
CA TYR A 85 11.23 4.14 -3.55
C TYR A 85 11.46 4.06 -5.06
N GLU A 86 10.46 3.60 -5.81
CA GLU A 86 10.49 3.57 -7.28
C GLU A 86 10.75 4.96 -7.84
N LEU A 87 10.02 5.99 -7.38
CA LEU A 87 10.18 7.35 -7.90
C LEU A 87 11.61 7.88 -7.76
N LYS A 88 12.32 7.49 -6.70
CA LYS A 88 13.73 7.85 -6.46
C LYS A 88 14.72 7.01 -7.26
N SER A 89 14.29 5.83 -7.71
CA SER A 89 15.13 4.83 -8.39
C SER A 89 14.65 4.59 -9.83
N ARG A 90 13.86 5.50 -10.38
CA ARG A 90 13.10 5.32 -11.61
C ARG A 90 14.02 5.04 -12.77
N ILE A 91 13.69 4.00 -13.52
CA ILE A 91 14.28 3.72 -14.82
C ILE A 91 13.30 4.25 -15.86
N GLU A 92 13.76 5.18 -16.68
CA GLU A 92 12.94 5.81 -17.71
C GLU A 92 12.39 4.77 -18.70
N ASP A 93 11.11 4.91 -19.06
CA ASP A 93 10.37 4.05 -19.99
C ASP A 93 10.25 2.56 -19.58
N GLN A 94 10.70 2.20 -18.38
CA GLN A 94 10.37 0.95 -17.71
C GLN A 94 9.04 1.09 -16.95
N ASP A 95 8.23 0.04 -16.93
CA ASP A 95 7.04 0.00 -16.07
C ASP A 95 7.47 0.12 -14.60
N CYS A 96 6.99 1.15 -13.90
CA CYS A 96 7.34 1.43 -12.51
C CYS A 96 7.07 0.23 -11.58
N ARG A 97 6.09 -0.61 -11.91
CA ARG A 97 5.74 -1.80 -11.13
C ARG A 97 6.88 -2.83 -11.09
N ARG A 98 7.83 -2.78 -12.03
CA ARG A 98 9.03 -3.64 -11.99
C ARG A 98 9.95 -3.33 -10.82
N ILE A 99 9.94 -2.09 -10.34
CA ILE A 99 10.71 -1.67 -9.16
C ILE A 99 9.81 -1.72 -7.92
N ALA A 100 8.58 -1.20 -8.02
CA ALA A 100 7.70 -1.08 -6.88
C ALA A 100 7.21 -2.43 -6.35
N PHE A 101 6.76 -3.37 -7.19
CA PHE A 101 6.18 -4.63 -6.69
C PHE A 101 7.19 -5.51 -5.94
N PRO A 102 8.42 -5.75 -6.45
CA PRO A 102 9.43 -6.45 -5.66
C PRO A 102 9.73 -5.74 -4.34
N LYS A 103 9.76 -4.40 -4.34
CA LYS A 103 9.99 -3.62 -3.13
C LYS A 103 8.86 -3.77 -2.12
N GLN A 104 7.60 -3.73 -2.57
CA GLN A 104 6.44 -3.91 -1.71
C GLN A 104 6.45 -5.30 -1.05
N ILE A 105 6.75 -6.34 -1.83
CA ILE A 105 6.89 -7.73 -1.36
C ILE A 105 8.03 -7.86 -0.33
N GLU A 106 9.18 -7.21 -0.59
CA GLU A 106 10.31 -7.17 0.34
C GLU A 106 9.90 -6.56 1.69
N LEU A 107 9.24 -5.41 1.66
CA LEU A 107 8.76 -4.72 2.87
C LEU A 107 7.73 -5.58 3.62
N MET A 108 6.73 -6.12 2.91
CA MET A 108 5.72 -6.99 3.52
C MET A 108 6.36 -8.26 4.12
N THR A 109 7.41 -8.81 3.50
CA THR A 109 8.13 -9.99 4.03
C THR A 109 8.78 -9.72 5.38
N ARG A 110 9.25 -8.48 5.62
CA ARG A 110 9.82 -8.07 6.92
C ARG A 110 8.77 -8.01 8.04
N ILE A 111 7.50 -7.85 7.68
CA ILE A 111 6.37 -7.85 8.62
C ILE A 111 5.85 -9.28 8.84
N SER A 112 5.53 -9.97 7.75
CA SER A 112 4.97 -11.33 7.79
C SER A 112 5.16 -12.04 6.46
N SER A 113 5.79 -13.22 6.49
CA SER A 113 5.96 -14.07 5.32
C SER A 113 4.62 -14.55 4.73
N LYS A 114 3.62 -14.81 5.59
CA LYS A 114 2.25 -15.18 5.19
C LYS A 114 1.57 -14.05 4.41
N MET A 115 1.64 -12.82 4.92
CA MET A 115 1.07 -11.65 4.23
C MET A 115 1.78 -11.36 2.92
N ALA A 116 3.11 -11.52 2.90
CA ALA A 116 3.89 -11.36 1.67
C ALA A 116 3.57 -12.43 0.61
N ALA A 117 3.25 -13.66 1.03
CA ALA A 117 2.80 -14.71 0.11
C ALA A 117 1.47 -14.32 -0.55
N ARG A 118 0.48 -13.88 0.26
CA ARG A 118 -0.79 -13.36 -0.26
C ARG A 118 -0.57 -12.19 -1.23
N LEU A 119 0.25 -11.22 -0.87
CA LEU A 119 0.54 -10.06 -1.73
C LEU A 119 1.17 -10.48 -3.06
N ARG A 120 2.05 -11.50 -3.08
CA ARG A 120 2.62 -12.04 -4.33
C ARG A 120 1.54 -12.60 -5.25
N GLU A 121 0.56 -13.32 -4.69
CA GLU A 121 -0.55 -13.89 -5.46
C GLU A 121 -1.45 -12.80 -6.04
N GLU A 122 -1.78 -11.77 -5.24
CA GLU A 122 -2.58 -10.62 -5.68
C GLU A 122 -1.86 -9.83 -6.77
N ILE A 123 -0.55 -9.57 -6.63
CA ILE A 123 0.27 -8.94 -7.67
C ILE A 123 0.31 -9.80 -8.95
N ALA A 124 0.44 -11.12 -8.81
CA ALA A 124 0.44 -12.02 -9.97
C ALA A 124 -0.91 -12.00 -10.70
N GLU A 125 -2.03 -11.88 -9.98
CA GLU A 125 -3.36 -11.68 -10.56
C GLU A 125 -3.45 -10.36 -11.33
N VAL A 126 -2.99 -9.26 -10.72
CA VAL A 126 -2.94 -7.94 -11.36
C VAL A 126 -2.13 -8.01 -12.66
N LEU A 127 -0.95 -8.62 -12.64
CA LEU A 127 -0.08 -8.75 -13.82
C LEU A 127 -0.64 -9.70 -14.88
N ARG A 128 -1.50 -10.65 -14.51
CA ARG A 128 -2.20 -11.49 -15.48
C ARG A 128 -3.22 -10.70 -16.29
N ARG A 129 -3.90 -9.73 -15.64
CA ARG A 129 -4.93 -8.87 -16.26
C ARG A 129 -4.32 -7.64 -16.94
N ALA A 130 -3.24 -7.12 -16.38
CA ALA A 130 -2.51 -5.96 -16.85
C ALA A 130 -1.00 -6.24 -16.78
N PRO A 131 -0.44 -6.96 -17.78
CA PRO A 131 0.99 -7.24 -17.87
C PRO A 131 1.85 -5.98 -17.78
N TYR A 132 3.15 -6.15 -17.52
CA TYR A 132 4.09 -5.03 -17.55
C TYR A 132 4.09 -4.35 -18.92
N ASP A 133 4.13 -3.03 -18.89
CA ASP A 133 4.14 -2.17 -20.07
C ASP A 133 5.49 -1.46 -20.20
N ASP A 134 6.50 -2.24 -20.58
CA ASP A 134 7.81 -1.70 -20.98
C ASP A 134 7.77 -1.40 -22.47
N GLU A 135 7.33 -0.20 -22.84
CA GLU A 135 7.25 0.21 -24.24
C GLU A 135 8.56 0.89 -24.69
N PRO A 136 9.46 0.21 -25.42
CA PRO A 136 10.63 0.85 -26.04
C PRO A 136 10.23 1.98 -26.99
N THR A 137 9.02 1.94 -27.54
CA THR A 137 8.41 3.00 -28.36
C THR A 137 8.20 4.30 -27.59
N LYS A 138 7.97 4.28 -26.28
CA LYS A 138 7.91 5.51 -25.47
C LYS A 138 9.26 6.20 -25.42
N ALA A 139 10.35 5.42 -25.28
CA ALA A 139 11.72 5.93 -25.32
C ALA A 139 12.05 6.52 -26.71
N VAL A 140 11.73 5.80 -27.77
CA VAL A 140 11.97 6.27 -29.15
C VAL A 140 11.14 7.53 -29.47
N ASN A 141 9.87 7.58 -29.06
CA ASN A 141 9.00 8.74 -29.26
C ASN A 141 9.41 9.94 -28.39
N ARG A 142 10.00 9.71 -27.22
CA ARG A 142 10.63 10.76 -26.40
C ARG A 142 11.88 11.30 -27.10
N MET A 143 12.78 10.42 -27.55
CA MET A 143 13.98 10.81 -28.31
C MET A 143 13.65 11.57 -29.60
N ARG A 144 12.55 11.24 -30.29
CA ARG A 144 12.08 11.99 -31.48
C ARG A 144 11.60 13.39 -31.10
N ARG A 145 10.78 13.51 -30.06
CA ARG A 145 10.32 14.80 -29.50
C ARG A 145 11.47 15.69 -29.04
N ASP A 146 12.45 15.14 -28.33
CA ASP A 146 13.61 15.90 -27.84
C ASP A 146 14.56 16.34 -28.96
N LYS A 147 14.52 15.64 -30.10
CA LYS A 147 15.24 16.01 -31.34
C LYS A 147 14.46 16.93 -32.27
N GLY A 148 13.21 17.29 -31.93
CA GLY A 148 12.35 18.15 -32.75
C GLY A 148 11.92 17.52 -34.08
N ILE A 149 11.81 16.19 -34.15
CA ILE A 149 11.37 15.42 -35.34
C ILE A 149 9.99 14.81 -35.07
#